data_AF-S9P1H9-F1
#
_entry.id   AF-S9P1H9-F1
#
_cell.length_a   1.000
_cell.length_b   1.000
_cell.length_c   1.000
_cell.angle_alpha   90.00
_cell.angle_beta   90.00
_cell.angle_gamma   90.00
#
_symmetry.space_group_name_H-M   'P 1'
#
loop_
_entity.id
_entity.type
_entity.pdbx_description
1 polymer ?
#
loop_
_entity_poly.entity_id
_entity_poly.type
_entity_poly.pdbx_seq_one_letter_code
_entity_poly.pdbx_strand_id
1 'polypeptide(L)'
;MELDYEVEQDEEGAPVGVVRLHLPEKLARTLVEEELPLFDRPVRFIVGRGRRGAVRADSLLDLQELLDMPWMPDELEAARDTGGGGRTGRGRGARRPRR
;
A
#
# COMPACT_ATOMS: atom_id res chain seq x y z
N MET A 1 -2.01 -13.28 8.85
CA MET A 1 -0.86 -12.50 8.35
C MET A 1 -0.52 -13.07 7.01
N GLU A 2 -0.55 -12.24 5.99
CA GLU A 2 -0.32 -12.63 4.59
C GLU A 2 0.80 -11.74 4.03
N LEU A 3 1.58 -12.28 3.09
CA LEU A 3 2.72 -11.61 2.48
C LEU A 3 2.60 -11.68 0.97
N ASP A 4 2.70 -10.52 0.33
CA ASP A 4 2.67 -10.37 -1.11
C ASP A 4 3.98 -9.73 -1.61
N TYR A 5 4.40 -10.10 -2.81
CA TYR A 5 5.56 -9.51 -3.47
C TYR A 5 5.09 -8.65 -4.64
N GLU A 6 5.44 -7.37 -4.62
CA GLU A 6 5.09 -6.42 -5.67
C GLU A 6 6.33 -5.69 -6.20
N VAL A 7 6.17 -5.01 -7.33
CA VAL A 7 7.19 -4.13 -7.90
C VAL A 7 6.64 -2.71 -7.91
N GLU A 8 7.32 -1.82 -7.21
CA GLU A 8 7.02 -0.38 -7.18
C GLU A 8 8.08 0.40 -7.97
N GLN A 9 7.84 1.68 -8.21
CA GLN A 9 8.85 2.59 -8.75
C GLN A 9 9.43 3.39 -7.59
N ASP A 10 10.75 3.45 -7.50
CA ASP A 10 11.43 4.34 -6.55
C ASP A 10 11.39 5.82 -7.01
N GLU A 11 12.01 6.71 -6.24
CA GLU A 11 12.05 8.15 -6.52
C GLU A 11 12.75 8.48 -7.85
N GLU A 12 13.61 7.59 -8.34
CA GLU A 12 14.34 7.71 -9.61
C GLU A 12 13.56 7.05 -10.77
N GLY A 13 12.40 6.46 -10.49
CA GLY A 13 11.55 5.76 -11.45
C GLY A 13 12.04 4.35 -11.80
N ALA A 14 13.02 3.82 -11.07
CA ALA A 14 13.52 2.47 -11.26
C ALA A 14 12.61 1.44 -10.57
N PRO A 15 12.43 0.24 -11.16
CA PRO A 15 11.61 -0.79 -10.55
C PRO A 15 12.29 -1.39 -9.32
N VAL A 16 11.62 -1.32 -8.16
CA VAL A 16 12.07 -1.89 -6.89
C VAL A 16 11.10 -2.98 -6.44
N GLY A 17 11.64 -4.15 -6.08
CA GLY A 17 10.84 -5.22 -5.50
C GLY A 17 10.55 -4.94 -4.03
N VAL A 18 9.27 -4.99 -3.64
CA VAL A 18 8.81 -4.73 -2.28
C VAL A 18 7.99 -5.88 -1.74
N VAL A 19 7.96 -6.02 -0.41
CA VAL A 19 7.12 -6.98 0.29
C VAL A 19 5.97 -6.24 0.94
N ARG A 20 4.72 -6.61 0.63
CA ARG A 20 3.53 -6.09 1.30
C ARG A 20 3.09 -7.03 2.40
N LEU A 21 3.07 -6.53 3.62
CA LEU A 21 2.74 -7.26 4.83
C LEU A 21 1.34 -6.93 5.31
N HIS A 22 0.44 -7.89 5.19
CA HIS A 22 -0.94 -7.76 5.61
C HIS A 22 -1.10 -8.19 7.07
N LEU A 23 -1.31 -7.20 7.93
CA LEU A 23 -1.43 -7.36 9.37
C LEU A 23 -2.88 -7.20 9.84
N PRO A 24 -3.39 -8.09 10.71
CA PRO A 24 -4.60 -7.83 11.49
C PRO A 24 -4.41 -6.60 12.40
N GLU A 25 -5.46 -5.81 12.60
CA GLU A 25 -5.40 -4.57 13.42
C GLU A 25 -4.81 -4.81 14.81
N LYS A 26 -5.23 -5.90 15.48
CA LYS A 26 -4.71 -6.25 16.80
C LYS A 26 -3.20 -6.48 16.80
N LEU A 27 -2.67 -7.16 15.79
CA LEU A 27 -1.23 -7.41 15.68
C LEU A 27 -0.50 -6.12 15.35
N ALA A 28 -0.99 -5.33 14.39
CA ALA A 28 -0.35 -4.07 14.01
C ALA A 28 -0.16 -3.10 15.19
N ARG A 29 -1.08 -3.09 16.16
CA ARG A 29 -1.01 -2.25 17.37
C ARG A 29 -0.02 -2.72 18.43
N THR A 30 0.35 -3.99 18.44
CA THR A 30 1.18 -4.57 19.51
C THR A 30 2.53 -5.07 19.03
N LEU A 31 2.69 -5.26 17.72
CA LEU A 31 3.91 -5.75 17.10
C LEU A 31 5.03 -4.72 17.26
N VAL A 32 6.25 -5.20 17.52
CA VAL A 32 7.47 -4.38 17.50
C VAL A 32 8.40 -4.80 16.38
N GLU A 33 9.33 -3.93 15.98
CA GLU A 33 10.24 -4.18 14.86
C GLU A 33 11.12 -5.43 15.08
N GLU A 34 11.49 -5.72 16.33
CA GLU A 34 12.29 -6.90 16.69
C GLU A 34 11.55 -8.23 16.50
N GLU A 35 10.22 -8.20 16.47
CA GLU A 35 9.38 -9.39 16.22
C GLU A 35 9.12 -9.60 14.72
N LEU A 36 9.51 -8.65 13.87
CA LEU A 36 9.39 -8.80 12.44
C LEU A 36 10.47 -9.77 11.91
N PRO A 37 10.11 -10.67 10.98
CA PRO A 37 11.11 -11.47 10.30
C PRO A 37 12.02 -10.55 9.49
N LEU A 38 13.25 -11.01 9.26
CA LEU A 38 14.16 -10.30 8.37
C LEU A 38 13.68 -10.42 6.93
N PHE A 39 13.55 -9.29 6.25
CA PHE A 39 13.15 -9.21 4.85
C PHE A 39 14.35 -8.90 3.97
N ASP A 40 14.40 -9.51 2.78
CA ASP A 40 15.44 -9.25 1.77
C ASP A 40 15.21 -7.94 0.99
N ARG A 41 14.08 -7.27 1.25
CA ARG A 41 13.56 -6.15 0.49
C ARG A 41 12.82 -5.16 1.40
N PRO A 42 12.60 -3.91 0.94
CA PRO A 42 11.75 -2.96 1.65
C PRO A 42 10.34 -3.52 1.89
N VAL A 43 9.80 -3.24 3.08
CA VAL A 43 8.49 -3.75 3.52
C VAL A 43 7.48 -2.61 3.53
N ARG A 44 6.27 -2.88 3.06
CA ARG A 44 5.10 -2.00 3.13
C ARG A 44 4.03 -2.67 3.99
N PHE A 45 3.40 -1.94 4.88
CA PHE A 45 2.42 -2.50 5.81
C PHE A 45 0.99 -2.16 5.38
N ILE A 46 0.09 -3.15 5.47
CA ILE A 46 -1.34 -2.98 5.19
C ILE A 46 -2.16 -3.56 6.35
N VAL A 47 -3.11 -2.76 6.86
CA VAL A 47 -4.00 -3.17 7.96
C VAL A 47 -5.45 -2.93 7.60
N GLY A 48 -6.26 -3.99 7.59
CA GLY A 48 -7.70 -3.88 7.41
C GLY A 48 -8.40 -3.42 8.70
N ARG A 49 -9.12 -2.30 8.66
CA ARG A 49 -9.96 -1.77 9.75
C ARG A 49 -11.44 -2.09 9.53
N GLY A 50 -11.75 -3.37 9.28
CA GLY A 50 -13.13 -3.85 9.11
C GLY A 50 -13.96 -3.00 8.13
N ARG A 51 -15.00 -2.32 8.62
CA ARG A 51 -15.91 -1.49 7.81
C ARG A 51 -15.31 -0.16 7.35
N ARG A 52 -14.14 0.23 7.88
CA ARG A 52 -13.53 1.54 7.66
C ARG A 52 -12.46 1.55 6.55
N GLY A 53 -12.15 0.41 5.92
CA GLY A 53 -11.15 0.34 4.85
C GLY A 53 -9.79 -0.19 5.34
N ALA A 54 -8.71 0.13 4.63
CA ALA A 54 -7.37 -0.36 4.91
C ALA A 54 -6.38 0.79 5.10
N VAL A 55 -5.54 0.71 6.13
CA VAL A 55 -4.44 1.66 6.38
C VAL A 55 -3.16 1.11 5.75
N ARG A 56 -2.40 1.99 5.10
CA ARG A 56 -1.12 1.67 4.48
C ARG A 56 -0.02 2.58 5.03
N ALA A 57 1.15 2.00 5.29
CA ALA A 57 2.31 2.74 5.78
C ALA A 57 3.63 2.06 5.39
N ASP A 58 4.70 2.84 5.40
CA ASP A 58 6.06 2.41 5.04
C ASP A 58 6.87 2.00 6.27
N SER A 59 6.42 2.38 7.46
CA SER A 59 7.00 1.98 8.74
C SER A 59 5.92 1.48 9.71
N LEU A 60 6.34 0.65 10.67
CA LEU A 60 5.46 0.13 11.72
C LEU A 60 5.02 1.24 12.68
N LEU A 61 5.90 2.21 12.95
CA LEU A 61 5.61 3.36 13.80
C LEU A 61 4.50 4.23 13.19
N ASP A 62 4.65 4.64 11.93
CA ASP A 62 3.63 5.45 11.23
C ASP A 62 2.29 4.72 11.15
N LEU A 63 2.33 3.40 10.93
CA LEU A 63 1.14 2.56 10.93
C LEU A 63 0.41 2.63 12.27
N GLN A 64 1.14 2.51 13.38
CA GLN A 64 0.58 2.53 14.72
C GLN A 64 -0.01 3.89 15.06
N GLU A 65 0.67 4.98 14.71
CA GLU A 65 0.15 6.35 14.88
C GLU A 65 -1.17 6.54 14.12
N LEU A 66 -1.24 6.11 12.85
CA LEU A 66 -2.47 6.15 12.04
C LEU A 66 -3.59 5.27 12.61
N LEU A 67 -3.25 4.17 13.28
CA LEU A 67 -4.22 3.28 13.92
C LEU A 67 -4.75 3.83 15.25
N ASP A 68 -3.95 4.60 15.97
CA ASP A 68 -4.31 5.22 17.25
C ASP A 68 -5.24 6.42 17.08
N MET A 69 -5.21 7.06 15.90
CA MET A 69 -6.14 8.14 15.55
C MET A 69 -7.62 7.69 15.64
N PRO A 70 -8.51 8.45 16.37
CA PRO A 70 -9.89 8.02 16.65
C PRO A 70 -10.85 8.11 15.44
N TRP A 71 -10.50 8.85 14.40
CA TRP A 71 -11.26 8.98 13.14
C TRP A 71 -10.36 8.65 11.95
N MET A 72 -10.96 8.12 10.87
CA MET A 72 -10.19 7.78 9.67
C MET A 72 -9.58 9.05 9.06
N PRO A 73 -8.31 8.98 8.63
CA PRO A 73 -7.74 9.90 7.66
C PRO A 73 -8.30 9.62 6.25
N ASP A 74 -9.62 9.46 6.09
CA ASP A 74 -10.27 9.53 4.76
C ASP A 74 -10.05 10.92 4.11
N GLU A 75 -9.64 11.93 4.90
CA GLU A 75 -9.11 13.20 4.41
C GLU A 75 -7.63 13.16 3.96
N LEU A 76 -6.84 12.16 4.34
CA LEU A 76 -5.42 12.06 3.95
C LEU A 76 -5.20 11.22 2.69
N GLU A 77 -6.10 10.30 2.37
CA GLU A 77 -6.04 9.54 1.10
C GLU A 77 -6.32 10.48 -0.10
N ALA A 78 -7.15 11.52 0.08
CA ALA A 78 -7.24 12.64 -0.88
C ALA A 78 -5.93 13.43 -1.05
N ALA A 79 -5.04 13.42 -0.04
CA ALA A 79 -3.73 14.07 -0.10
C ALA A 79 -2.61 13.17 -0.65
N ARG A 80 -2.80 11.84 -0.68
CA ARG A 80 -1.82 10.84 -1.17
C ARG A 80 -2.14 10.26 -2.54
N ASP A 81 -3.37 10.41 -3.04
CA ASP A 81 -3.79 10.07 -4.43
C ASP A 81 -3.21 11.02 -5.51
N THR A 82 -2.16 11.77 -5.17
CA THR A 82 -1.17 12.27 -6.15
C THR A 82 0.01 11.28 -6.24
N GLY A 83 -0.28 9.98 -6.05
CA GLY A 83 0.64 8.87 -6.20
C GLY A 83 0.65 8.41 -7.65
N GLY A 84 1.78 8.62 -8.32
CA GLY A 84 2.05 8.16 -9.67
C GLY A 84 1.78 6.65 -9.84
N GLY A 85 1.12 6.31 -10.93
CA GLY A 85 0.81 4.93 -11.29
C GLY A 85 0.32 4.86 -12.73
N GLY A 86 1.26 4.94 -13.67
CA GLY A 86 1.01 4.97 -15.11
C GLY A 86 0.13 3.82 -15.62
N ARG A 87 -0.90 4.17 -16.39
CA ARG A 87 -1.57 3.22 -17.30
C ARG A 87 -0.98 3.37 -18.69
N THR A 88 0.18 2.75 -18.90
CA THR A 88 0.66 2.42 -20.25
C THR A 88 0.08 1.07 -20.71
N GLY A 89 -0.64 1.11 -21.84
CA GLY A 89 -0.46 0.12 -22.90
C GLY A 89 -1.41 -1.08 -22.98
N ARG A 90 -2.37 -0.97 -23.91
CA ARG A 90 -2.87 -1.96 -24.92
C ARG A 90 -4.38 -1.82 -25.07
N GLY A 91 -4.99 -1.51 -26.21
CA GLY A 91 -4.66 -1.89 -27.59
C GLY A 91 -5.67 -2.93 -28.08
N ARG A 92 -6.41 -2.61 -29.17
CA ARG A 92 -7.45 -3.36 -29.95
C ARG A 92 -8.76 -2.56 -29.93
N GLY A 93 -9.42 -2.18 -31.02
CA GLY A 93 -9.30 -2.51 -32.44
C GLY A 93 -10.70 -2.43 -33.06
N ALA A 94 -10.83 -1.69 -34.17
CA ALA A 94 -11.88 -1.77 -35.19
C ALA A 94 -13.31 -1.28 -34.84
N ARG A 95 -13.81 -0.27 -35.56
CA ARG A 95 -14.61 -0.40 -36.80
C ARG A 95 -15.22 0.96 -37.19
N ARG A 96 -15.10 1.33 -38.48
CA ARG A 96 -15.93 2.36 -39.15
C ARG A 96 -17.42 2.00 -38.99
N PRO A 97 -18.35 2.97 -39.08
CA PRO A 97 -18.95 3.24 -40.39
C PRO A 97 -19.20 4.73 -40.70
N ARG A 98 -19.56 4.94 -41.96
CA ARG A 98 -19.80 6.20 -42.68
C ARG A 98 -21.02 6.96 -42.17
N ARG A 99 -21.00 8.29 -42.33
CA ARG A 99 -22.06 9.01 -43.03
C ARG A 99 -21.54 10.31 -43.62
#